data_AF-A0A7Y4VK05-F1
#
_entry.id   AF-A0A7Y4VK05-F1
#
_cell.length_a   1.000
_cell.length_b   1.000
_cell.length_c   1.000
_cell.angle_alpha   90.00
_cell.angle_beta   90.00
_cell.angle_gamma   90.00
#
_symmetry.space_group_name_H-M   'P 1'
#
loop_
_entity.id
_entity.type
_entity.pdbx_description
1 polymer ?
#
loop_
_entity_poly.entity_id
_entity_poly.type
_entity_poly.pdbx_seq_one_letter_code
_entity_poly.pdbx_strand_id
1 'polypeptide(L)'
;MKSSKVILLTAIYCGSISWFALPTQTTVSTSATPAQEEYFDGPDEFFKFHHDIRTPADANAPAYLSGYKLKEQIKAQQAAERLNKKQARTQSNGILEWKERGPANVPGRTRGLVVDPDDPNKNTWYAASVGGGVWKTTNAGSAWTLITPDLSNLATTVLEMASSNHNVMYIGTGEGFGNIDGISGSGMFKSIDRGVS
;
A
#
# COMPACT_ATOMS: atom_id res chain seq x y z
N MET A 1 -47.58 -39.09 -0.41
CA MET A 1 -48.37 -39.47 0.77
C MET A 1 -47.76 -38.80 1.99
N LYS A 2 -48.60 -38.07 2.73
CA LYS A 2 -48.27 -37.38 4.00
C LYS A 2 -47.91 -38.39 5.08
N SER A 3 -46.95 -38.04 5.93
CA SER A 3 -46.68 -38.67 7.23
C SER A 3 -45.81 -37.70 8.03
N SER A 4 -45.92 -37.46 9.33
CA SER A 4 -46.90 -37.68 10.41
C SER A 4 -46.26 -36.98 11.62
N LYS A 5 -47.00 -36.21 12.44
CA LYS A 5 -46.68 -35.99 13.88
C LYS A 5 -48.02 -35.75 14.59
N VAL A 6 -48.62 -36.81 15.14
CA VAL A 6 -48.55 -37.33 16.52
C VAL A 6 -49.40 -36.50 17.50
N ILE A 7 -50.29 -37.24 18.17
CA ILE A 7 -51.47 -36.84 18.93
C ILE A 7 -51.17 -36.74 20.44
N LEU A 8 -51.92 -35.82 21.06
CA LEU A 8 -52.36 -35.63 22.45
C LEU A 8 -51.98 -36.67 23.53
N LEU A 9 -51.49 -36.28 24.72
CA LEU A 9 -52.14 -35.57 25.86
C LEU A 9 -52.79 -36.56 26.85
N THR A 10 -52.32 -36.57 28.11
CA THR A 10 -53.10 -36.51 29.37
C THR A 10 -52.28 -37.02 30.56
N ALA A 11 -52.18 -36.21 31.60
CA ALA A 11 -52.57 -36.62 32.96
C ALA A 11 -52.73 -35.37 33.82
N ILE A 12 -53.95 -35.20 34.29
CA ILE A 12 -54.43 -34.14 35.17
C ILE A 12 -53.89 -34.41 36.57
N TYR A 13 -53.32 -33.39 37.22
CA TYR A 13 -53.29 -33.35 38.69
C TYR A 13 -53.67 -31.96 39.19
N CYS A 14 -54.75 -31.95 39.95
CA CYS A 14 -55.34 -30.82 40.63
C CYS A 14 -54.50 -30.52 41.88
N GLY A 15 -54.07 -29.28 42.04
CA GLY A 15 -53.29 -28.82 43.20
C GLY A 15 -53.39 -27.31 43.36
N SER A 16 -54.15 -26.92 44.37
CA SER A 16 -54.38 -25.60 44.95
C SER A 16 -53.28 -24.53 44.78
N ILE A 17 -53.77 -23.35 44.40
CA ILE A 17 -53.11 -22.06 44.25
C ILE A 17 -52.37 -21.64 45.54
N SER A 18 -51.09 -21.29 45.40
CA SER A 18 -50.34 -20.50 46.39
C SER A 18 -49.71 -19.32 45.66
N TRP A 19 -50.20 -18.11 45.93
CA TRP A 19 -49.63 -16.87 45.40
C TRP A 19 -48.31 -16.58 46.10
N PHE A 20 -47.18 -16.86 45.45
CA PHE A 20 -45.90 -16.27 45.81
C PHE A 20 -45.71 -14.98 45.00
N ALA A 21 -45.74 -13.84 45.69
CA ALA A 21 -45.37 -12.56 45.09
C ALA A 21 -43.88 -12.58 44.72
N LEU A 22 -43.57 -12.44 43.44
CA LEU A 22 -42.21 -12.21 42.96
C LEU A 22 -41.72 -10.85 43.48
N PRO A 23 -40.47 -10.73 43.95
CA PRO A 23 -39.91 -9.43 44.28
C PRO A 23 -39.88 -8.58 43.01
N THR A 24 -40.30 -7.33 43.13
CA THR A 24 -40.24 -6.30 42.09
C THR A 24 -38.85 -6.30 41.47
N GLN A 25 -38.73 -6.68 40.20
CA GLN A 25 -37.53 -6.41 39.42
C GLN A 25 -37.38 -4.89 39.32
N THR A 26 -36.40 -4.34 40.02
CA THR A 26 -35.92 -2.99 39.74
C THR A 26 -35.28 -3.04 38.36
N THR A 27 -36.04 -2.70 37.32
CA THR A 27 -35.48 -2.41 36.01
C THR A 27 -34.62 -1.17 36.16
N VAL A 28 -33.32 -1.35 36.38
CA VAL A 28 -32.35 -0.30 36.08
C VAL A 28 -32.43 -0.14 34.57
N SER A 29 -33.14 0.90 34.12
CA SER A 29 -33.09 1.32 32.73
C SER A 29 -31.68 1.80 32.46
N THR A 30 -30.80 0.90 32.05
CA THR A 30 -29.57 1.30 31.36
C THR A 30 -30.01 1.78 29.98
N SER A 31 -30.51 3.03 29.91
CA SER A 31 -30.53 3.77 28.67
C SER A 31 -29.08 4.13 28.36
N ALA A 32 -28.29 3.13 27.96
CA ALA A 32 -27.13 3.38 27.14
C ALA A 32 -27.71 3.83 25.80
N THR A 33 -28.00 5.14 25.71
CA THR A 33 -28.16 5.82 24.44
C THR A 33 -26.95 5.42 23.61
N PRO A 34 -27.11 4.77 22.44
CA PRO A 34 -25.97 4.54 21.57
C PRO A 34 -25.39 5.91 21.30
N ALA A 35 -24.12 6.12 21.68
CA ALA A 35 -23.42 7.37 21.41
C ALA A 35 -23.63 7.65 19.92
N GLN A 36 -24.37 8.70 19.61
CA GLN A 36 -24.54 9.15 18.24
C GLN A 36 -23.12 9.43 17.74
N GLU A 37 -22.63 8.68 16.76
CA GLU A 37 -21.40 9.07 16.07
C GLU A 37 -21.72 10.39 15.36
N GLU A 38 -21.39 11.51 16.01
CA GLU A 38 -21.45 12.82 15.36
C GLU A 38 -20.50 12.78 14.16
N TYR A 39 -21.08 12.83 12.96
CA TYR A 39 -20.35 12.84 11.71
C TYR A 39 -19.91 14.28 11.43
N PHE A 40 -18.63 14.57 11.71
CA PHE A 40 -18.02 15.90 11.55
C PHE A 40 -17.46 16.08 10.13
N ASP A 41 -18.19 16.77 9.25
CA ASP A 41 -17.79 17.00 7.83
C ASP A 41 -17.61 18.50 7.51
N GLY A 42 -18.04 19.39 8.41
CA GLY A 42 -17.87 20.84 8.25
C GLY A 42 -16.43 21.33 8.54
N PRO A 43 -15.94 22.37 7.85
CA PRO A 43 -14.62 22.96 8.13
C PRO A 43 -14.50 23.56 9.54
N ASP A 44 -15.61 24.02 10.12
CA ASP A 44 -15.77 24.51 11.48
C ASP A 44 -15.94 23.38 12.51
N GLU A 45 -16.57 22.27 12.10
CA GLU A 45 -16.72 21.05 12.89
C GLU A 45 -15.40 20.30 13.06
N PHE A 46 -14.54 20.32 12.05
CA PHE A 46 -13.18 19.78 12.09
C PHE A 46 -12.37 20.33 13.27
N PHE A 47 -12.50 21.63 13.56
CA PHE A 47 -11.80 22.25 14.68
C PHE A 47 -12.32 21.78 16.04
N LYS A 48 -13.64 21.54 16.16
CA LYS A 48 -14.27 21.01 17.38
C LYS A 48 -13.86 19.58 17.64
N PHE A 49 -14.00 18.70 16.64
CA PHE A 49 -13.54 17.32 16.71
C PHE A 49 -12.06 17.25 17.15
N HIS A 50 -11.22 18.06 16.52
CA HIS A 50 -9.81 18.14 16.87
C HIS A 50 -9.51 18.80 18.22
N HIS A 51 -10.41 19.62 18.75
CA HIS A 51 -10.32 20.17 20.11
C HIS A 51 -10.67 19.08 21.12
N ASP A 52 -11.74 18.34 20.88
CA ASP A 52 -12.29 17.34 21.79
C ASP A 52 -11.37 16.13 21.94
N ILE A 53 -10.79 15.61 20.83
CA ILE A 53 -9.81 14.51 20.91
C ILE A 53 -8.52 14.88 21.67
N ARG A 54 -8.26 16.17 21.89
CA ARG A 54 -7.06 16.67 22.60
C ARG A 54 -7.37 17.11 24.03
N THR A 55 -8.64 17.09 24.40
CA THR A 55 -9.12 17.56 25.69
C THR A 55 -9.56 16.34 26.50
N PRO A 56 -8.95 16.09 27.67
CA PRO A 56 -9.41 15.05 28.59
C PRO A 56 -10.90 15.23 28.93
N ALA A 57 -11.62 14.12 29.17
CA ALA A 57 -13.07 14.14 29.44
C ALA A 57 -13.46 14.97 30.69
N ASP A 58 -12.49 15.22 31.58
CA ASP A 58 -12.62 16.01 32.81
C ASP A 58 -12.08 17.45 32.69
N ALA A 59 -11.65 17.87 31.50
CA ALA A 59 -11.05 19.18 31.25
C ALA A 59 -11.85 20.00 30.22
N ASN A 60 -11.82 21.33 30.37
CA ASN A 60 -12.51 22.26 29.46
C ASN A 60 -11.59 22.78 28.33
N ALA A 61 -10.32 22.37 28.30
CA ALA A 61 -9.36 22.80 27.30
C ALA A 61 -8.20 21.78 27.17
N PRO A 62 -7.56 21.67 26.00
CA PRO A 62 -6.43 20.78 25.81
C PRO A 62 -5.23 21.24 26.65
N ALA A 63 -4.52 20.30 27.25
CA ALA A 63 -3.31 20.57 28.04
C ALA A 63 -2.10 21.03 27.19
N TYR A 64 -2.23 21.03 25.86
CA TYR A 64 -1.16 21.42 24.94
C TYR A 64 -1.01 22.95 24.87
N LEU A 65 0.18 23.45 25.18
CA LEU A 65 0.53 24.86 25.07
C LEU A 65 0.40 25.39 23.63
N SER A 66 0.06 26.67 23.48
CA SER A 66 0.02 27.33 22.17
C SER A 66 1.35 27.15 21.42
N GLY A 67 1.29 26.76 20.14
CA GLY A 67 2.45 26.45 19.31
C GLY A 67 3.05 25.05 19.49
N TYR A 68 2.41 24.14 20.25
CA TYR A 68 2.91 22.77 20.44
C TYR A 68 3.14 22.03 19.11
N LYS A 69 2.27 22.23 18.11
CA LYS A 69 2.41 21.56 16.80
C LYS A 69 3.74 21.88 16.14
N LEU A 70 4.15 23.15 16.16
CA LEU A 70 5.42 23.60 15.60
C LEU A 70 6.60 23.02 16.41
N LYS A 71 6.49 22.99 17.75
CA LYS A 71 7.53 22.41 18.61
C LYS A 71 7.71 20.92 18.38
N GLU A 72 6.62 20.16 18.30
CA GLU A 72 6.65 18.72 18.02
C GLU A 72 7.12 18.44 16.59
N GLN A 73 6.74 19.27 15.61
CA GLN A 73 7.26 19.17 14.25
C GLN A 73 8.77 19.40 14.19
N ILE A 74 9.28 20.46 14.83
CA ILE A 74 10.73 20.74 14.89
C ILE A 74 11.46 19.59 15.59
N LYS A 75 10.91 19.08 16.69
CA LYS A 75 11.47 17.94 17.42
C LYS A 75 11.51 16.67 16.57
N ALA A 76 10.45 16.40 15.81
CA ALA A 76 10.38 15.27 14.87
C ALA A 76 11.40 15.41 13.74
N GLN A 77 11.53 16.60 13.15
CA GLN A 77 12.53 16.90 12.13
C GLN A 77 13.96 16.71 12.67
N GLN A 78 14.26 17.23 13.85
CA GLN A 78 15.57 17.04 14.50
C GLN A 78 15.85 15.57 14.85
N ALA A 79 14.83 14.80 15.25
CA ALA A 79 14.98 13.37 15.49
C ALA A 79 15.29 12.60 14.20
N ALA A 80 14.61 12.92 13.10
CA ALA A 80 14.88 12.35 11.78
C ALA A 80 16.30 12.68 11.29
N GLU A 81 16.75 13.93 11.45
CA GLU A 81 18.12 14.35 11.12
C GLU A 81 19.17 13.60 11.96
N ARG A 82 18.90 13.36 13.25
CA ARG A 82 19.79 12.56 14.12
C ARG A 82 19.89 11.11 13.67
N LEU A 83 18.80 10.52 13.18
CA LEU A 83 18.79 9.16 12.64
C LEU A 83 19.58 9.10 11.32
N ASN A 84 19.37 10.05 10.42
CA ASN A 84 20.14 10.16 9.17
C ASN A 84 21.64 10.35 9.44
N LYS A 85 22.02 11.16 10.45
CA LYS A 85 23.42 11.31 10.89
C LYS A 85 24.00 10.04 11.50
N LYS A 86 23.19 9.17 12.12
CA LYS A 86 23.64 7.86 12.63
C LYS A 86 23.81 6.83 11.51
N GLN A 87 23.00 6.91 10.46
CA GLN A 87 23.13 6.05 9.27
C GLN A 87 24.35 6.42 8.40
N ALA A 88 24.87 7.65 8.51
CA ALA A 88 26.05 8.13 7.77
C ALA A 88 27.40 7.54 8.24
N ARG A 89 27.42 6.51 9.10
CA ARG A 89 28.65 5.89 9.63
C ARG A 89 28.96 4.49 9.09
N THR A 90 28.24 4.01 8.09
CA THR A 90 28.74 2.91 7.26
C THR A 90 29.60 3.47 6.14
N GLN A 91 30.73 4.09 6.49
CA GLN A 91 31.81 4.27 5.52
C GLN A 91 32.45 2.91 5.30
N SER A 92 31.87 2.09 4.43
CA SER A 92 32.67 1.08 3.75
C SER A 92 33.56 1.82 2.77
N ASN A 93 34.80 2.13 3.16
CA ASN A 93 35.85 2.57 2.23
C ASN A 93 36.29 1.44 1.27
N GLY A 94 35.66 0.27 1.35
CA GLY A 94 35.76 -0.79 0.35
C GLY A 94 34.59 -0.72 -0.62
N ILE A 95 34.88 -0.99 -1.90
CA ILE A 95 33.85 -1.28 -2.90
C ILE A 95 33.05 -2.47 -2.38
N LEU A 96 31.77 -2.26 -2.06
CA LEU A 96 30.87 -3.33 -1.70
C LEU A 96 30.46 -4.07 -2.98
N GLU A 97 30.96 -5.28 -3.16
CA GLU A 97 30.56 -6.14 -4.26
C GLU A 97 29.20 -6.77 -3.93
N TRP A 98 28.14 -6.18 -4.46
CA TRP A 98 26.79 -6.72 -4.33
C TRP A 98 26.63 -7.91 -5.27
N LYS A 99 26.49 -9.10 -4.69
CA LYS A 99 26.20 -10.33 -5.42
C LYS A 99 24.76 -10.77 -5.17
N GLU A 100 23.98 -10.85 -6.24
CA GLU A 100 22.63 -11.39 -6.20
C GLU A 100 22.67 -12.86 -5.74
N ARG A 101 21.76 -13.23 -4.82
CA ARG A 101 21.63 -14.60 -4.30
C ARG A 101 20.41 -15.34 -4.85
N GLY A 102 19.70 -14.75 -5.82
CA GLY A 102 18.46 -15.26 -6.41
C GLY A 102 17.21 -14.70 -5.73
N PRO A 103 16.00 -15.18 -6.11
CA PRO A 103 15.72 -16.36 -6.95
C PRO A 103 16.08 -16.20 -8.43
N ALA A 104 16.68 -17.23 -9.04
CA ALA A 104 17.16 -17.19 -10.44
C ALA A 104 16.03 -17.16 -11.50
N ASN A 105 14.80 -17.51 -11.11
CA ASN A 105 13.62 -17.41 -11.95
C ASN A 105 12.70 -16.36 -11.33
N VAL A 106 12.88 -15.09 -11.69
CA VAL A 106 12.11 -13.97 -11.16
C VAL A 106 10.83 -13.81 -11.99
N PRO A 107 9.65 -14.21 -11.48
CA PRO A 107 8.41 -13.82 -12.13
C PRO A 107 8.24 -12.31 -12.00
N GLY A 108 7.83 -11.66 -13.08
CA GLY A 108 7.67 -10.20 -13.11
C GLY A 108 6.55 -9.79 -14.04
N ARG A 109 6.06 -8.56 -13.85
CA ARG A 109 5.11 -7.94 -14.76
C ARG A 109 5.90 -7.24 -15.86
N THR A 110 5.68 -7.66 -17.10
CA THR A 110 6.24 -7.00 -18.29
C THR A 110 5.13 -6.28 -19.03
N ARG A 111 5.36 -5.03 -19.42
CA ARG A 111 4.38 -4.22 -20.17
C ARG A 111 4.84 -3.75 -21.53
N GLY A 112 6.15 -3.71 -21.76
CA GLY A 112 6.74 -3.42 -23.07
C GLY A 112 7.58 -4.59 -23.55
N LEU A 113 7.48 -4.91 -24.83
CA LEU A 113 8.33 -5.86 -25.52
C LEU A 113 8.62 -5.32 -26.92
N VAL A 114 9.90 -5.21 -27.26
CA VAL A 114 10.37 -4.76 -28.57
C VAL A 114 11.32 -5.81 -29.12
N VAL A 115 11.05 -6.29 -30.34
CA VAL A 115 11.96 -7.16 -31.08
C VAL A 115 12.84 -6.28 -31.96
N ASP A 116 14.16 -6.50 -31.92
CA ASP A 116 15.12 -5.70 -32.69
C ASP A 116 14.85 -5.87 -34.21
N PRO A 117 14.48 -4.78 -34.90
CA PRO A 117 14.23 -4.81 -36.34
C PRO A 117 15.51 -5.04 -37.15
N ASP A 118 16.68 -4.66 -36.64
CA ASP A 118 17.96 -4.83 -37.32
C ASP A 118 18.57 -6.23 -37.15
N ASP A 119 18.05 -7.03 -36.22
CA ASP A 119 18.46 -8.43 -36.07
C ASP A 119 17.75 -9.28 -37.14
N PRO A 120 18.47 -9.86 -38.13
CA PRO A 120 17.87 -10.67 -39.18
C PRO A 120 17.27 -11.97 -38.64
N ASN A 121 17.80 -12.50 -37.52
CA ASN A 121 17.32 -13.74 -36.92
C ASN A 121 16.20 -13.50 -35.90
N LYS A 122 15.89 -12.24 -35.57
CA LYS A 122 14.87 -11.87 -34.58
C LYS A 122 15.07 -12.53 -33.22
N ASN A 123 16.33 -12.68 -32.79
CA ASN A 123 16.70 -13.25 -31.49
C ASN A 123 16.89 -12.18 -30.42
N THR A 124 17.11 -10.93 -30.82
CA THR A 124 17.40 -9.82 -29.92
C THR A 124 16.12 -9.09 -29.53
N TRP A 125 15.70 -9.18 -28.27
CA TRP A 125 14.50 -8.50 -27.77
C TRP A 125 14.82 -7.64 -26.54
N TYR A 126 13.97 -6.66 -26.30
CA TYR A 126 14.01 -5.77 -25.15
C TYR A 126 12.66 -5.84 -24.44
N ALA A 127 12.67 -6.01 -23.12
CA ALA A 127 11.47 -6.13 -22.30
C ALA A 127 11.48 -5.11 -21.17
N ALA A 128 10.38 -4.39 -20.98
CA ALA A 128 10.19 -3.44 -19.88
C ALA A 128 9.37 -4.06 -18.75
N SER A 129 10.00 -4.12 -17.58
CA SER A 129 9.44 -4.64 -16.34
C SER A 129 8.92 -3.51 -15.45
N VAL A 130 7.71 -3.69 -14.93
CA VAL A 130 6.96 -2.69 -14.13
C VAL A 130 7.62 -2.36 -12.79
N GLY A 131 8.63 -3.12 -12.37
CA GLY A 131 9.47 -2.80 -11.21
C GLY A 131 10.91 -3.28 -11.34
N GLY A 132 11.35 -3.61 -12.55
CA GLY A 132 12.65 -4.24 -12.80
C GLY A 132 13.44 -3.61 -13.93
N GLY A 133 13.03 -2.45 -14.44
CA GLY A 133 13.72 -1.76 -15.53
C GLY A 133 13.57 -2.47 -16.87
N VAL A 134 14.56 -2.27 -17.74
CA VAL A 134 14.65 -2.85 -19.08
C VAL A 134 15.65 -3.99 -19.13
N TRP A 135 15.22 -5.09 -19.72
CA TRP A 135 15.98 -6.32 -19.91
C TRP A 135 16.19 -6.58 -21.40
N LYS A 136 17.33 -7.15 -21.76
CA LYS A 136 17.68 -7.54 -23.12
C LYS A 136 17.95 -9.03 -23.22
N THR A 137 17.47 -9.66 -24.27
CA THR A 137 17.85 -11.01 -24.68
C THR A 137 18.51 -10.96 -26.05
N THR A 138 19.38 -11.92 -26.35
CA THR A 138 20.00 -12.12 -27.69
C THR A 138 19.81 -13.57 -28.18
N ASN A 139 19.00 -14.36 -27.47
CA ASN A 139 18.74 -15.77 -27.73
C ASN A 139 17.24 -16.10 -27.64
N ALA A 140 16.42 -15.20 -28.20
CA ALA A 140 14.96 -15.35 -28.30
C ALA A 140 14.27 -15.62 -26.95
N GLY A 141 14.74 -14.97 -25.89
CA GLY A 141 14.15 -15.02 -24.56
C GLY A 141 14.63 -16.17 -23.67
N SER A 142 15.62 -16.96 -24.11
CA SER A 142 16.17 -18.06 -23.29
C SER A 142 17.01 -17.54 -22.11
N ALA A 143 17.66 -16.38 -22.26
CA ALA A 143 18.37 -15.68 -21.20
C ALA A 143 18.20 -14.16 -21.35
N TRP A 144 18.23 -13.45 -20.22
CA TRP A 144 18.00 -12.01 -20.15
C TRP A 144 19.08 -11.33 -19.33
N THR A 145 19.49 -10.15 -19.77
CA THR A 145 20.45 -9.27 -19.10
C THR A 145 19.78 -7.94 -18.79
N LEU A 146 19.87 -7.49 -17.54
CA LEU A 146 19.43 -6.14 -17.16
C LEU A 146 20.35 -5.10 -17.81
N ILE A 147 19.79 -4.17 -18.58
CA ILE A 147 20.56 -3.11 -19.26
C ILE A 147 20.40 -1.73 -18.60
N THR A 148 19.57 -1.63 -17.58
CA THR A 148 19.28 -0.38 -16.86
C THR A 148 19.53 -0.52 -15.35
N PRO A 149 20.71 -1.00 -14.90
CA PRO A 149 20.99 -1.19 -13.48
C PRO A 149 21.01 0.13 -12.69
N ASP A 150 21.35 1.23 -13.36
CA ASP A 150 21.55 2.54 -12.74
C ASP A 150 20.36 3.51 -12.93
N LEU A 151 19.22 3.00 -13.40
CA LEU A 151 18.02 3.82 -13.59
C LEU A 151 17.51 4.28 -12.22
N SER A 152 17.28 5.58 -12.07
CA SER A 152 16.76 6.15 -10.81
C SER A 152 15.37 5.64 -10.43
N ASN A 153 14.63 5.10 -11.41
CA ASN A 153 13.32 4.52 -11.22
C ASN A 153 13.13 3.34 -12.16
N LEU A 154 13.00 2.13 -11.58
CA LEU A 154 12.88 0.87 -12.32
C LEU A 154 11.43 0.54 -12.74
N ALA A 155 10.46 1.40 -12.45
CA ALA A 155 9.06 1.16 -12.78
C ALA A 155 8.78 1.43 -14.26
N THR A 156 9.32 0.61 -15.16
CA THR A 156 9.22 0.85 -16.60
C THR A 156 7.96 0.21 -17.17
N THR A 157 7.07 1.04 -17.72
CA THR A 157 5.78 0.60 -18.27
C THR A 157 5.67 0.80 -19.77
N VAL A 158 6.49 1.66 -20.34
CA VAL A 158 6.56 1.94 -21.77
C VAL A 158 7.98 1.74 -22.25
N LEU A 159 8.13 1.11 -23.41
CA LEU A 159 9.40 0.88 -24.09
C LEU A 159 9.13 0.94 -25.58
N GLU A 160 9.81 1.85 -26.27
CA GLU A 160 9.67 2.04 -27.71
C GLU A 160 11.04 2.28 -28.35
N MET A 161 11.22 1.75 -29.56
CA MET A 161 12.43 1.97 -30.36
C MET A 161 12.08 2.85 -31.56
N ALA A 162 12.89 3.88 -31.81
CA ALA A 162 12.59 4.83 -32.87
C ALA A 162 12.77 4.17 -34.26
N SER A 163 11.73 4.22 -35.09
CA SER A 163 11.76 3.69 -36.46
C SER A 163 12.73 4.42 -37.40
N SER A 164 13.06 5.67 -37.09
CA SER A 164 14.04 6.46 -37.86
C SER A 164 15.49 6.11 -37.55
N ASN A 165 15.75 5.56 -36.36
CA ASN A 165 17.07 5.13 -35.92
C ASN A 165 16.91 4.15 -34.75
N HIS A 166 17.11 2.87 -35.02
CA HIS A 166 16.94 1.80 -34.03
C HIS A 166 17.97 1.80 -32.89
N ASN A 167 18.98 2.69 -32.93
CA ASN A 167 19.84 2.95 -31.77
C ASN A 167 19.15 3.82 -30.71
N VAL A 168 18.13 4.58 -31.10
CA VAL A 168 17.40 5.45 -30.19
C VAL A 168 16.23 4.70 -29.58
N MET A 169 16.18 4.67 -28.25
CA MET A 169 15.11 4.04 -27.49
C MET A 169 14.54 5.02 -26.47
N TYR A 170 13.24 4.94 -26.25
CA TYR A 170 12.53 5.72 -25.25
C TYR A 170 11.86 4.79 -24.26
N ILE A 171 11.95 5.14 -22.98
CA ILE A 171 11.28 4.41 -21.91
C ILE A 171 10.47 5.37 -21.05
N GLY A 172 9.25 4.96 -20.72
CA GLY A 172 8.38 5.66 -19.79
C GLY A 172 8.37 4.94 -18.45
N THR A 173 8.60 5.69 -17.38
CA THR A 173 8.50 5.18 -16.01
C THR A 173 7.21 5.64 -15.34
N GLY A 174 6.73 4.82 -14.42
CA GLY A 174 5.54 5.07 -13.62
C GLY A 174 4.34 4.23 -14.04
N GLU A 175 3.46 4.01 -13.07
CA GLU A 175 2.20 3.31 -13.23
C GLU A 175 1.01 4.27 -13.21
N GLY A 176 -0.13 3.82 -13.72
CA GLY A 176 -1.35 4.62 -13.77
C GLY A 176 -1.97 4.84 -12.38
N PHE A 177 -2.95 5.74 -12.31
CA PHE A 177 -3.66 6.07 -11.07
C PHE A 177 -4.67 4.98 -10.67
N GLY A 178 -4.77 4.67 -9.37
CA GLY A 178 -5.79 3.78 -8.81
C GLY A 178 -5.29 2.44 -8.26
N ASN A 179 -3.99 2.16 -8.33
CA ASN A 179 -3.38 0.93 -7.82
C ASN A 179 -2.80 1.18 -6.43
N ILE A 180 -3.02 0.27 -5.47
CA ILE A 180 -2.41 0.35 -4.13
C ILE A 180 -0.89 0.08 -4.17
N ASP A 181 -0.43 -0.69 -5.16
CA ASP A 181 0.96 -1.08 -5.38
C ASP A 181 1.65 -0.26 -6.49
N GLY A 182 1.00 0.79 -6.99
CA GLY A 182 1.50 1.58 -8.11
C GLY A 182 2.75 2.37 -7.75
N ILE A 183 3.78 2.27 -8.59
CA ILE A 183 5.01 3.05 -8.41
C ILE A 183 4.94 4.36 -9.20
N SER A 184 5.14 5.48 -8.52
CA SER A 184 5.28 6.79 -9.17
C SER A 184 6.50 6.81 -10.08
N GLY A 185 6.32 7.27 -11.32
CA GLY A 185 7.40 7.37 -12.30
C GLY A 185 8.30 8.60 -12.11
N SER A 186 9.47 8.55 -12.73
CA SER A 186 10.40 9.70 -12.87
C SER A 186 10.30 10.35 -14.26
N GLY A 187 9.28 10.00 -15.05
CA GLY A 187 9.06 10.51 -16.40
C GLY A 187 9.66 9.60 -17.49
N MET A 188 10.13 10.23 -18.56
CA MET A 188 10.63 9.53 -19.76
C MET A 188 12.15 9.63 -19.85
N PHE A 189 12.80 8.51 -20.12
CA PHE A 189 14.23 8.44 -20.41
C PHE A 189 14.46 8.13 -21.88
N LYS A 190 15.61 8.57 -22.39
CA LYS A 190 16.03 8.36 -23.78
C LYS A 190 17.43 7.78 -23.76
N SER A 191 17.63 6.74 -24.57
CA SER A 191 18.93 6.23 -24.93
C SER A 191 19.21 6.49 -26.41
N ILE A 192 20.49 6.61 -26.77
CA ILE A 192 20.95 6.74 -28.17
C ILE A 192 21.85 5.59 -28.62
N ASP A 193 22.03 4.58 -27.77
CA ASP A 193 22.97 3.47 -27.95
C ASP A 193 22.34 2.10 -27.60
N ARG A 194 21.03 1.94 -27.87
CA ARG A 194 20.24 0.73 -27.57
C ARG A 194 20.16 0.37 -26.08
N GLY A 195 20.13 1.38 -25.22
CA GLY A 195 19.96 1.22 -23.78
C GLY A 195 21.24 0.87 -23.04
N VAL A 196 22.41 1.25 -23.57
CA VAL A 196 23.68 1.19 -22.82
C VAL A 196 23.82 2.41 -21.90
N SER A 197 23.32 3.58 -22.33
CA SER A 197 23.21 4.80 -21.52
C SER A 197 21.95 5.62 -21.80
#